data_AF-A0A151Z045-F1
#
_entry.id   AF-A0A151Z045-F1
#
_cell.length_a   1.000
_cell.length_b   1.000
_cell.length_c   1.000
_cell.angle_alpha   90.00
_cell.angle_beta   90.00
_cell.angle_gamma   90.00
#
_symmetry.space_group_name_H-M   'P 1'
#
loop_
_entity.id
_entity.type
_entity.pdbx_description
1 polymer ?
#
loop_
_entity_poly.entity_id
_entity_poly.type
_entity_poly.pdbx_seq_one_letter_code
_entity_poly.pdbx_strand_id
1 'polypeptide(L)'
;MELSIENYIEEKNIKSCSRDAKLSRKIQSVSEFMKSNEILEKDDLKPVHLIVSSQDSLASTNTFNSYVHNPNVQPIPKDLKVAWDNIEKFIKALWD
;
A
#
# COMPACT_ATOMS: atom_id res chain seq x y z
N MET A 1 0.30 7.45 -0.62
CA MET A 1 -0.02 6.02 -0.85
C MET A 1 -1.49 5.84 -1.14
N GLU A 2 -2.40 6.18 -0.21
CA GLU A 2 -3.85 6.09 -0.44
C GLU A 2 -4.32 6.84 -1.69
N LEU A 3 -3.92 8.11 -1.86
CA LEU A 3 -4.25 8.88 -3.07
C LEU A 3 -3.75 8.23 -4.37
N SER A 4 -2.55 7.63 -4.37
CA SER A 4 -2.00 6.95 -5.55
C SER A 4 -2.82 5.72 -5.92
N ILE A 5 -3.29 4.96 -4.93
CA ILE A 5 -4.16 3.80 -5.13
C ILE A 5 -5.52 4.24 -5.66
N GLU A 6 -6.09 5.32 -5.13
CA GLU A 6 -7.35 5.89 -5.62
C GLU A 6 -7.23 6.36 -7.07
N ASN A 7 -6.17 7.09 -7.40
CA ASN A 7 -5.89 7.53 -8.77
C ASN A 7 -5.79 6.33 -9.73
N TYR A 8 -5.10 5.26 -9.32
CA TYR A 8 -4.97 4.05 -10.14
C TYR A 8 -6.31 3.33 -10.35
N ILE A 9 -7.17 3.27 -9.31
CA ILE A 9 -8.52 2.71 -9.42
C ILE A 9 -9.36 3.49 -10.42
N GLU A 10 -9.26 4.82 -10.40
CA GLU A 10 -9.98 5.71 -11.32
C GLU A 10 -9.45 5.57 -12.77
N GLU A 11 -8.12 5.56 -12.96
CA GLU A 11 -7.49 5.45 -14.26
C GLU A 11 -7.79 4.10 -14.94
N LYS A 12 -7.66 2.98 -14.21
CA LYS A 12 -7.92 1.63 -14.74
C LYS A 12 -9.40 1.23 -14.66
N ASN A 13 -10.27 2.11 -14.17
CA ASN A 13 -11.71 1.90 -14.01
C ASN A 13 -12.03 0.58 -13.25
N ILE A 14 -11.37 0.36 -12.11
CA ILE A 14 -11.53 -0.87 -11.32
C ILE A 14 -12.88 -0.84 -10.59
N LYS A 15 -13.92 -1.38 -11.25
CA LYS A 15 -15.32 -1.39 -10.75
C LYS A 15 -15.54 -2.20 -9.47
N SER A 16 -14.57 -3.01 -9.06
CA SER A 16 -14.67 -3.88 -7.88
C SER A 16 -14.47 -3.15 -6.55
N CYS A 17 -14.15 -1.85 -6.57
CA CYS A 17 -13.93 -1.07 -5.36
C CYS A 17 -14.76 0.22 -5.34
N SER A 18 -15.48 0.46 -4.25
CA SER A 18 -16.15 1.73 -3.98
C SER A 18 -15.17 2.75 -3.40
N ARG A 19 -15.38 4.05 -3.66
CA ARG A 19 -14.56 5.14 -3.13
C ARG A 19 -14.58 5.20 -1.59
N ASP A 20 -15.69 4.80 -0.99
CA ASP A 20 -15.87 4.75 0.47
C ASP A 20 -15.30 3.48 1.11
N ALA A 21 -14.74 2.58 0.31
CA ALA A 21 -14.13 1.37 0.84
C ALA A 21 -12.89 1.71 1.69
N LYS A 22 -12.68 0.94 2.76
CA LYS A 22 -11.46 1.04 3.57
C LYS A 22 -10.23 0.87 2.68
N LEU A 23 -9.13 1.56 3.00
CA LEU A 23 -7.86 1.46 2.30
C LEU A 23 -7.41 0.00 2.09
N SER A 24 -7.62 -0.85 3.09
CA SER A 24 -7.30 -2.28 2.97
C SER A 24 -8.05 -3.00 1.85
N ARG A 25 -9.33 -2.65 1.65
CA ARG A 25 -10.14 -3.19 0.56
C ARG A 25 -9.72 -2.62 -0.79
N LYS A 26 -9.37 -1.33 -0.85
CA LYS A 26 -8.82 -0.68 -2.06
C LYS A 26 -7.54 -1.36 -2.53
N ILE A 27 -6.60 -1.58 -1.61
CA ILE A 27 -5.34 -2.26 -1.91
C ILE A 27 -5.57 -3.70 -2.35
N GLN A 28 -6.51 -4.41 -1.72
CA GLN A 28 -6.87 -5.76 -2.16
C GLN A 28 -7.41 -5.77 -3.59
N SER A 29 -8.35 -4.88 -3.92
CA SER A 29 -8.90 -4.78 -5.27
C SER A 29 -7.84 -4.45 -6.32
N VAL A 30 -6.91 -3.54 -6.02
CA VAL A 30 -5.80 -3.20 -6.93
C VAL A 30 -4.81 -4.36 -7.05
N SER A 31 -4.49 -5.04 -5.96
CA SER A 31 -3.58 -6.20 -5.97
C SER A 31 -4.16 -7.34 -6.79
N GLU A 32 -5.46 -7.62 -6.66
CA GLU A 32 -6.18 -8.61 -7.47
C GLU A 32 -6.19 -8.22 -8.95
N PHE A 33 -6.38 -6.93 -9.26
CA PHE A 33 -6.29 -6.42 -10.62
C PHE A 33 -4.88 -6.58 -11.20
N MET A 34 -3.85 -6.14 -10.49
CA MET A 34 -2.45 -6.25 -10.92
C MET A 34 -2.03 -7.71 -11.16
N LYS A 35 -2.46 -8.62 -10.28
CA LYS A 35 -2.22 -10.04 -10.44
C LYS A 35 -2.95 -10.62 -11.66
N SER A 36 -4.19 -10.22 -11.90
CA SER A 36 -5.00 -10.72 -13.02
C SER A 36 -4.51 -10.21 -14.37
N ASN A 37 -3.82 -9.07 -14.39
CA ASN A 37 -3.18 -8.50 -15.58
C ASN A 37 -1.68 -8.83 -15.67
N GLU A 38 -1.18 -9.76 -14.84
CA GLU A 38 0.23 -10.21 -14.85
C GLU A 38 1.25 -9.07 -14.65
N ILE A 39 0.85 -7.98 -13.99
CA ILE A 39 1.72 -6.82 -13.70
C ILE A 39 2.67 -7.15 -12.54
N LEU A 40 2.16 -7.85 -11.51
CA LEU A 40 2.92 -8.28 -10.34
C LEU A 40 2.56 -9.71 -9.96
N GLU A 41 3.56 -10.47 -9.49
CA GLU A 41 3.35 -11.83 -9.00
C GLU A 41 2.79 -11.85 -7.58
N LYS A 42 2.25 -13.01 -7.18
CA LYS A 42 1.70 -13.20 -5.82
C LYS A 42 2.72 -12.89 -4.72
N ASP A 43 3.99 -13.18 -4.96
CA ASP A 43 5.06 -12.97 -3.98
C ASP A 43 5.42 -11.50 -3.80
N ASP A 44 5.27 -10.68 -4.84
CA ASP A 44 5.46 -9.22 -4.75
C ASP A 44 4.31 -8.51 -4.00
N LEU A 45 3.11 -9.10 -4.01
CA LEU A 45 1.92 -8.55 -3.35
C LEU A 45 1.80 -8.96 -1.87
N LYS A 46 2.43 -10.07 -1.46
CA LYS A 46 2.40 -10.58 -0.07
C LYS A 46 2.84 -9.53 0.97
N PRO A 47 3.97 -8.82 0.81
CA PRO A 47 4.42 -7.82 1.79
C PRO A 47 3.43 -6.66 1.92
N VAL A 48 2.86 -6.22 0.81
CA VAL A 48 1.86 -5.14 0.76
C VAL A 48 0.61 -5.52 1.56
N HIS A 49 0.09 -6.73 1.37
CA HIS A 49 -1.04 -7.23 2.16
C HIS A 49 -0.72 -7.31 3.65
N LEU A 50 0.49 -7.74 4.01
CA LEU A 50 0.92 -7.85 5.41
C LEU A 50 0.91 -6.47 6.09
N ILE A 51 1.49 -5.46 5.43
CA ILE A 51 1.58 -4.08 5.92
C ILE A 51 0.21 -3.46 6.14
N VAL A 52 -0.72 -3.73 5.23
CA VAL A 52 -2.06 -3.15 5.23
C VAL A 52 -3.00 -3.85 6.21
N SER A 53 -2.79 -5.14 6.43
CA SER A 53 -3.57 -5.96 7.38
C SER A 53 -3.19 -5.70 8.84
N SER A 54 -1.96 -5.23 9.10
CA SER A 54 -1.45 -5.01 10.45
C SER A 54 -1.52 -3.52 10.80
N GLN A 55 -2.46 -3.16 11.67
CA GLN A 55 -2.55 -1.81 12.24
C GLN A 55 -1.24 -1.38 12.94
N ASP A 56 -0.51 -2.34 13.48
CA ASP A 56 0.75 -2.14 14.22
C ASP A 56 2.02 -2.40 13.39
N SER A 57 1.94 -2.61 12.07
CA SER A 57 3.20 -2.68 11.31
C SER A 57 3.89 -1.33 11.29
N LEU A 58 5.22 -1.38 11.26
CA LEU A 58 6.10 -0.22 11.10
C LEU A 58 5.81 0.58 9.81
N ALA A 59 5.13 -0.04 8.85
CA ALA A 59 4.73 0.53 7.58
C ALA A 59 3.22 0.80 7.47
N SER A 60 2.46 0.63 8.55
CA SER A 60 1.02 0.91 8.53
C SER A 60 0.78 2.41 8.30
N THR A 61 -0.35 2.76 7.71
CA THR A 61 -0.74 4.16 7.50
C THR A 61 -0.76 4.94 8.82
N ASN A 62 -1.13 4.27 9.92
CA ASN A 62 -1.14 4.86 11.26
C ASN A 62 0.29 5.14 11.77
N THR A 63 1.23 4.24 11.52
CA THR A 63 2.62 4.40 11.95
C THR A 63 3.32 5.49 11.13
N PHE A 64 3.13 5.52 9.81
CA PHE A 64 3.61 6.62 8.97
C PHE A 64 2.99 7.96 9.33
N ASN A 65 1.68 7.99 9.60
CA ASN A 65 1.01 9.18 10.10
C ASN A 65 1.60 9.62 11.45
N SER A 66 1.91 8.67 12.33
CA SER A 66 2.54 8.96 13.62
C SER A 66 3.96 9.50 13.48
N TYR A 67 4.74 9.05 12.50
CA TYR A 67 6.08 9.63 12.23
C TYR A 67 6.02 11.10 11.80
N VAL A 68 4.93 11.52 11.13
CA VAL A 68 4.77 12.91 10.68
C VAL A 68 4.14 13.78 11.77
N HIS A 69 3.16 13.25 12.49
CA HIS A 69 2.30 14.03 13.39
C HIS A 69 2.63 13.89 14.88
N ASN A 70 3.49 12.94 15.28
CA ASN A 70 3.89 12.75 16.67
C ASN A 70 5.40 12.98 16.85
N PRO A 71 5.82 14.13 17.43
CA PRO A 71 7.23 14.44 17.63
C PRO A 71 7.97 13.48 18.58
N ASN A 72 7.24 12.68 19.35
CA ASN A 72 7.82 11.67 20.25
C ASN A 72 8.03 10.31 19.58
N VAL A 73 7.59 10.13 18.33
CA VAL A 73 7.73 8.88 17.59
C VAL A 73 8.74 9.10 16.47
N GLN A 74 9.96 8.62 16.68
CA GLN A 74 11.01 8.70 15.67
C GLN A 74 11.16 7.35 14.96
N PRO A 75 11.13 7.33 13.62
CA PRO A 75 11.39 6.11 12.87
C PRO A 75 12.85 5.69 13.04
N ILE A 76 13.09 4.39 13.19
CA ILE A 76 14.44 3.83 13.08
C ILE A 76 14.78 3.77 11.59
N PRO A 77 15.94 4.29 11.13
CA PRO A 77 16.27 4.35 9.70
C PRO A 77 16.21 3.00 8.98
N LYS A 78 16.62 1.93 9.67
CA LYS A 78 16.57 0.56 9.15
C LYS A 78 15.14 0.11 8.88
N ASP A 79 14.22 0.41 9.79
CA ASP A 79 12.83 -0.01 9.71
C ASP A 79 12.10 0.71 8.58
N LEU A 80 12.40 2.00 8.40
CA LEU A 80 11.88 2.78 7.28
C LEU A 80 12.35 2.22 5.93
N LYS A 81 13.63 1.82 5.85
CA LYS A 81 14.19 1.22 4.63
C LYS A 81 13.54 -0.13 4.32
N VAL A 82 13.41 -1.00 5.32
CA VAL A 82 12.73 -2.30 5.14
C VAL A 82 11.25 -2.11 4.75
N ALA A 83 10.56 -1.16 5.38
CA ALA A 83 9.20 -0.80 5.04
C ALA A 83 9.07 -0.37 3.56
N TRP A 84 9.99 0.49 3.10
CA TRP A 84 10.04 0.94 1.71
C TRP A 84 10.33 -0.21 0.74
N ASP A 85 11.38 -1.00 0.98
CA ASP A 85 11.80 -2.12 0.11
C ASP A 85 10.65 -3.13 -0.08
N ASN A 86 9.80 -3.31 0.93
CA ASN A 86 8.64 -4.21 0.87
C ASN A 86 7.48 -3.67 0.01
N ILE A 87 7.33 -2.36 -0.15
CA ILE A 87 6.23 -1.74 -0.91
C ILE A 87 6.67 -1.13 -2.24
N GLU A 88 7.99 -0.99 -2.45
CA GLU A 88 8.57 -0.26 -3.58
C GLU A 88 8.04 -0.76 -4.92
N LYS A 89 8.06 -2.08 -5.14
CA LYS A 89 7.59 -2.69 -6.39
C LYS A 89 6.13 -2.37 -6.68
N PHE A 90 5.30 -2.41 -5.64
CA PHE A 90 3.87 -2.08 -5.76
C PHE A 90 3.67 -0.60 -6.05
N ILE A 91 4.39 0.29 -5.37
CA ILE A 91 4.33 1.73 -5.64
C ILE A 91 4.77 2.03 -7.07
N LYS A 92 5.85 1.43 -7.55
CA LYS A 92 6.32 1.62 -8.94
C LYS A 92 5.26 1.16 -9.95
N ALA A 93 4.67 -0.02 -9.75
CA ALA A 93 3.59 -0.53 -10.60
C ALA A 93 2.30 0.30 -10.59
N LEU A 94 2.08 1.16 -9.58
CA LEU A 94 0.96 2.12 -9.58
C LEU A 94 1.21 3.32 -10.51
N TRP A 95 2.47 3.63 -10.83
CA TRP A 95 2.85 4.83 -11.60
C TRP A 95 3.42 4.50 -12.99
N ASP A 96 3.63 3.22 -13.30
CA ASP A 96 3.95 2.71 -14.64
C ASP A 96 2.69 2.58 -15.52
#